data_AF-A0A6V7LMV6-F1
#
_entry.id   AF-A0A6V7LMV6-F1
#
_cell.length_a   1.000
_cell.length_b   1.000
_cell.length_c   1.000
_cell.angle_alpha   90.00
_cell.angle_beta   90.00
_cell.angle_gamma   90.00
#
_symmetry.space_group_name_H-M   'P 1'
#
loop_
_entity.id
_entity.type
_entity.pdbx_description
1 polymer ?
#
loop_
_entity_poly.entity_id
_entity_poly.type
_entity_poly.pdbx_seq_one_letter_code
_entity_poly.pdbx_strand_id
1 'polypeptide(L)' 'LQDQRGVVECAYVRSCVLPEVTYFVAPVELGPDGIQRHLGVPQLTNYECKLLNEAIPHLRAAIKQGE' A
#
# COMPACT_ATOMS: atom_id res chain seq x y z
N LEU A 1 20.47 3.92 -2.20
CA LEU A 1 19.83 2.85 -2.99
C LEU A 1 20.60 2.42 -4.23
N GLN A 2 21.48 3.24 -4.82
CA GLN A 2 22.10 2.96 -6.14
C GLN A 2 22.86 1.61 -6.27
N ASP A 3 23.16 0.90 -5.17
CA ASP A 3 23.74 -0.44 -5.23
C ASP A 3 23.24 -1.40 -4.13
N GLN A 4 22.13 -1.04 -3.45
CA GLN A 4 21.52 -1.91 -2.44
C GLN A 4 20.34 -2.68 -3.05
N ARG A 5 20.45 -4.00 -3.03
CA ARG A 5 19.41 -4.92 -3.52
C ARG A 5 18.54 -5.41 -2.36
N GLY A 6 17.25 -5.61 -2.63
CA GLY A 6 16.31 -6.14 -1.65
C GLY A 6 15.91 -5.17 -0.54
N VAL A 7 16.00 -3.85 -0.79
CA VAL A 7 15.50 -2.85 0.17
C VAL A 7 13.97 -2.84 0.11
N VAL A 8 13.35 -3.35 1.16
CA VAL A 8 11.90 -3.42 1.30
C VAL A 8 11.44 -2.44 2.36
N GLU A 9 10.51 -1.58 2.00
CA GLU A 9 9.90 -0.59 2.90
C GLU A 9 8.38 -0.62 2.76
N CYS A 10 7.67 -0.30 3.84
CA CYS A 10 6.23 -0.08 3.78
C CYS A 10 5.96 1.37 3.35
N ALA A 11 5.27 1.56 2.22
CA ALA A 11 4.98 2.88 1.68
C ALA A 11 3.50 3.03 1.28
N TYR A 12 2.96 4.24 1.41
CA TYR A 12 1.63 4.60 0.92
C TYR A 12 1.74 5.02 -0.55
N VAL A 13 1.27 4.17 -1.45
CA VAL A 13 1.53 4.27 -2.89
C VAL A 13 0.26 3.99 -3.68
N ARG A 14 0.27 4.35 -4.96
CA ARG A 14 -0.83 3.96 -5.87
C ARG A 14 -0.91 2.44 -5.91
N SER A 15 -2.10 1.89 -5.66
CA SER A 15 -2.30 0.46 -5.51
C SER A 15 -3.64 0.04 -6.09
N CYS A 16 -3.71 -1.22 -6.54
CA CYS A 16 -4.95 -1.87 -6.99
C CYS A 16 -5.28 -3.10 -6.15
N VAL A 17 -4.64 -3.26 -4.98
CA VAL A 17 -4.89 -4.42 -4.08
C VAL A 17 -6.29 -4.39 -3.49
N LEU A 18 -6.79 -3.19 -3.17
CA LEU A 18 -8.14 -2.99 -2.67
C LEU A 18 -8.95 -2.27 -3.76
N PRO A 19 -9.97 -2.90 -4.36
CA PRO A 19 -10.70 -2.32 -5.50
C PRO A 19 -11.33 -0.95 -5.25
N GLU A 20 -11.63 -0.61 -3.99
CA GLU A 20 -12.34 0.61 -3.60
C GLU A 20 -11.43 1.81 -3.28
N VAL A 21 -10.10 1.62 -3.22
CA VAL A 21 -9.13 2.68 -2.91
C VAL A 21 -7.97 2.67 -3.92
N THR A 22 -7.62 3.83 -4.47
CA THR A 22 -6.58 3.98 -5.51
C THR A 22 -5.17 4.13 -4.94
N TYR A 23 -5.06 4.38 -3.63
CA TYR A 23 -3.80 4.46 -2.89
C TYR A 23 -3.91 3.65 -1.59
N PHE A 24 -2.90 2.84 -1.30
CA PHE A 24 -2.87 2.00 -0.10
C PHE A 24 -1.43 1.73 0.36
N VAL A 25 -1.28 1.37 1.64
CA VAL A 25 0.02 0.99 2.20
C VAL A 25 0.35 -0.45 1.86
N ALA A 26 1.54 -0.69 1.33
CA ALA A 26 2.06 -2.03 1.13
C ALA A 26 3.59 -2.06 1.25
N PRO A 27 4.16 -3.23 1.60
CA PRO A 27 5.58 -3.47 1.40
C PRO A 27 5.91 -3.37 -0.09
N VAL A 28 6.89 -2.54 -0.40
CA VAL A 28 7.43 -2.33 -1.74
C VAL A 28 8.92 -2.52 -1.72
N GLU A 29 9.45 -3.12 -2.77
CA GLU A 29 10.89 -3.19 -2.98
C GLU A 29 11.33 -1.99 -3.81
N LEU A 30 12.32 -1.28 -3.29
CA LEU A 30 12.87 -0.07 -3.87
C LEU A 30 14.13 -0.39 -4.67
N GLY A 31 14.31 0.36 -5.75
CA GLY A 31 15.53 0.40 -6.53
C GLY A 31 15.82 1.80 -7.07
N PRO A 32 16.78 1.93 -8.01
CA PRO A 32 17.24 3.23 -8.49
C PRO A 32 16.14 4.13 -9.06
N ASP A 33 15.11 3.54 -9.68
CA ASP A 33 14.00 4.24 -10.33
C ASP A 33 12.71 4.25 -9.48
N GLY A 34 12.82 4.03 -8.15
CA GLY A 34 11.69 3.98 -7.24
C GLY A 34 11.18 2.57 -6.97
N ILE A 35 9.87 2.36 -7.02
CA ILE A 35 9.26 1.06 -6.71
C ILE A 35 9.54 0.07 -7.84
N GLN A 36 10.36 -0.94 -7.55
CA GLN A 36 10.62 -2.04 -8.48
C GLN A 36 9.56 -3.13 -8.37
N ARG A 37 9.08 -3.44 -7.16
CA ARG A 37 8.08 -4.49 -6.92
C ARG A 37 7.10 -4.09 -5.84
N HIS A 38 5.81 -4.32 -6.08
CA HIS A 38 4.76 -4.24 -5.07
C HIS A 38 4.54 -5.64 -4.49
N LEU A 39 4.79 -5.83 -3.19
CA LEU A 39 4.79 -7.17 -2.57
C LEU A 39 3.41 -7.61 -2.06
N GLY A 40 2.40 -6.74 -2.19
CA GLY A 40 1.02 -7.04 -1.81
C GLY A 40 0.77 -6.81 -0.33
N VAL A 41 -0.48 -7.01 0.11
CA VAL A 41 -0.82 -6.92 1.53
C VAL A 41 -0.54 -8.28 2.17
N PRO A 42 0.19 -8.34 3.30
CA PRO A 42 0.44 -9.59 3.99
C PRO A 42 -0.87 -10.23 4.46
N GLN A 43 -0.83 -11.51 4.82
CA GLN A 43 -2.01 -12.16 5.41
C GLN A 43 -2.43 -11.43 6.68
N LEU A 44 -3.68 -10.99 6.71
CA LEU A 44 -4.27 -10.31 7.85
C LEU A 44 -5.09 -11.29 8.67
N THR A 45 -5.06 -11.11 9.98
CA THR A 45 -6.00 -11.77 10.89
C THR A 45 -7.42 -11.24 10.68
N ASN A 46 -8.43 -11.98 11.15
CA ASN A 46 -9.83 -11.54 11.06
C ASN A 46 -10.06 -10.16 11.73
N TYR A 47 -9.33 -9.88 12.82
CA TYR A 47 -9.40 -8.60 13.51
C TYR A 47 -8.83 -7.45 12.66
N GLU A 48 -7.66 -7.65 12.04
CA GLU A 48 -7.04 -6.66 11.14
C GLU A 48 -7.88 -6.43 9.88
N CYS A 49 -8.47 -7.49 9.30
CA CYS A 49 -9.43 -7.36 8.19
C CYS A 49 -10.63 -6.49 8.57
N LYS A 50 -11.16 -6.65 9.80
CA LYS A 50 -12.27 -5.84 10.28
C LYS A 50 -11.89 -4.35 10.36
N LEU A 51 -10.73 -4.04 10.97
CA LEU A 51 -10.23 -2.67 11.05
C LEU A 51 -9.98 -2.06 9.66
N LEU A 52 -9.45 -2.85 8.73
CA LEU A 52 -9.24 -2.40 7.36
C LEU A 52 -10.57 -2.06 6.68
N ASN A 53 -11.57 -2.92 6.78
CA ASN A 53 -12.90 -2.67 6.20
C ASN A 53 -13.56 -1.41 6.80
N GLU A 54 -13.39 -1.16 8.09
CA GLU A 54 -13.87 0.06 8.74
C GLU A 54 -13.11 1.32 8.26
N ALA A 55 -11.83 1.19 7.89
CA ALA A 55 -11.00 2.29 7.39
C ALA A 55 -11.21 2.65 5.91
N ILE A 56 -11.61 1.69 5.06
CA ILE A 56 -11.86 1.91 3.62
C ILE A 56 -12.69 3.16 3.31
N PRO A 57 -13.86 3.43 3.94
CA PRO A 57 -14.65 4.62 3.61
C PRO A 57 -13.90 5.93 3.91
N HIS A 58 -13.11 5.97 4.99
CA HIS A 58 -12.31 7.13 5.35
C HIS A 58 -11.15 7.35 4.36
N LEU A 59 -10.45 6.27 3.99
CA LEU A 59 -9.38 6.32 3.00
C LEU A 59 -9.91 6.82 1.64
N ARG A 60 -11.03 6.27 1.17
CA ARG A 60 -11.66 6.68 -0.08
C ARG A 60 -12.05 8.16 -0.08
N ALA A 61 -12.59 8.66 1.04
CA ALA A 61 -12.94 10.08 1.17
C ALA A 61 -11.72 10.99 1.14
N ALA A 62 -10.64 10.62 1.87
CA ALA A 62 -9.41 11.40 1.92
C ALA A 62 -8.69 11.42 0.57
N ILE A 63 -8.63 10.29 -0.13
CA ILE A 63 -8.07 10.19 -1.48
C ILE A 63 -8.84 11.10 -2.43
N LYS A 64 -10.19 10.99 -2.45
CA LYS A 64 -11.04 11.82 -3.31
C LYS A 64 -10.90 13.32 -3.03
N GLN A 65 -10.57 13.70 -1.80
CA GLN A 65 -10.32 15.09 -1.45
C GLN A 65 -8.99 15.61 -2.02
N GLY A 66 -8.00 14.74 -2.21
CA GLY A 66 -6.69 15.09 -2.77
C GLY A 66 -6.59 15.00 -4.30
N GLU A 67 -7.51 14.29 -4.95
CA GLU A 67 -7.67 14.20 -6.41
C GLU A 67 -8.39 15.43 -7.00
#